data_AF-C7BR68-F1
#
_entry.id   AF-C7BR68-F1
#
_cell.length_a   1.000
_cell.length_b   1.000
_cell.length_c   1.000
_cell.angle_alpha   90.00
_cell.angle_beta   90.00
_cell.angle_gamma   90.00
#
_symmetry.space_group_name_H-M   'P 1'
#
loop_
_entity.id
_entity.type
_entity.pdbx_description
1 polymer ?
#
loop_
_entity_poly.entity_id
_entity_poly.type
_entity_poly.pdbx_seq_one_letter_code
_entity_poly.pdbx_strand_id
1 'polypeptide(L)' 'MTVYHHKKGVIKDNAIEALLRDPLFKQRVEKNKKGKGSYTTLLRYVIEINF' A
#
# COMPACT_ATOMS: atom_id res chain seq x y z
N MET A 1 21.25 2.31 -9.44
CA MET A 1 19.95 1.61 -9.32
C MET A 1 19.84 0.99 -7.93
N THR A 2 18.76 1.24 -7.20
CA THR A 2 18.44 0.53 -5.95
C THR A 2 17.52 -0.65 -6.26
N VAL A 3 17.89 -1.86 -5.81
CA VAL A 3 17.09 -3.08 -6.05
C VAL A 3 16.16 -3.32 -4.86
N TYR A 4 14.91 -3.69 -5.16
CA TYR A 4 13.92 -4.04 -4.14
C TYR A 4 14.25 -5.40 -3.49
N HIS A 5 14.24 -5.47 -2.15
CA HIS A 5 14.49 -6.71 -1.41
C HIS A 5 13.17 -7.39 -1.03
N HIS A 6 12.76 -8.38 -1.83
CA HIS A 6 11.51 -9.13 -1.63
C HIS A 6 11.61 -10.16 -0.50
N LYS A 7 10.46 -10.58 0.06
CA LYS A 7 10.41 -11.48 1.24
C LYS A 7 10.23 -12.96 0.89
N LYS A 8 10.21 -13.33 -0.39
CA LYS A 8 10.00 -14.70 -0.87
C LYS A 8 11.23 -15.62 -0.75
N GLY A 9 12.38 -15.11 -0.31
CA GLY A 9 13.63 -15.87 -0.29
C GLY A 9 14.16 -16.15 -1.70
N VAL A 10 14.75 -17.33 -1.90
CA VAL A 10 15.24 -17.77 -3.22
C VAL A 10 14.05 -18.19 -4.08
N ILE A 11 13.81 -17.45 -5.16
CA ILE A 11 12.80 -17.76 -6.16
C ILE A 11 13.37 -18.85 -7.08
N LYS A 12 12.67 -20.00 -7.19
CA LYS A 12 13.12 -21.14 -8.00
C LYS A 12 12.50 -21.17 -9.40
N ASP A 13 11.21 -20.90 -9.49
CA ASP A 13 10.44 -21.04 -10.73
C ASP A 13 10.11 -19.66 -11.32
N ASN A 14 8.93 -19.10 -10.99
CA ASN A 14 8.45 -17.86 -11.57
C ASN A 14 8.68 -16.65 -10.66
N ALA A 15 9.54 -15.72 -11.09
CA ALA A 15 9.85 -14.49 -10.37
C ALA A 15 8.69 -13.49 -10.33
N ILE A 16 7.93 -13.34 -11.43
CA ILE A 16 6.82 -12.38 -11.48
C ILE A 16 5.70 -12.83 -10.55
N GLU A 17 5.36 -14.12 -10.58
CA GLU A 17 4.31 -14.67 -9.71
C GLU A 17 4.70 -14.58 -8.23
N ALA A 18 5.98 -14.87 -7.91
CA ALA A 18 6.49 -14.72 -6.55
C ALA A 18 6.38 -13.26 -6.07
N LEU A 19 6.73 -12.29 -6.92
CA LEU A 19 6.61 -10.87 -6.60
C LEU A 19 5.14 -10.43 -6.50
N LEU A 20 4.25 -10.90 -7.37
CA LEU A 20 2.83 -10.57 -7.31
C LEU A 20 2.19 -10.96 -5.96
N ARG A 21 2.65 -12.08 -5.38
CA ARG A 21 2.21 -12.54 -4.06
C ARG A 21 3.00 -11.91 -2.90
N ASP A 22 3.96 -11.03 -3.17
CA ASP A 22 4.73 -10.29 -2.17
C ASP A 22 3.97 -9.02 -1.70
N PRO A 23 4.17 -8.53 -0.46
CA PRO A 23 3.51 -7.32 0.03
C PRO A 23 3.68 -6.08 -0.84
N LEU A 24 4.71 -6.05 -1.71
CA LEU A 24 4.88 -5.01 -2.71
C LEU A 24 3.61 -4.77 -3.54
N PHE A 25 2.95 -5.85 -3.98
CA PHE A 25 1.77 -5.81 -4.85
C PHE A 25 0.46 -6.15 -4.11
N LYS A 26 0.36 -5.78 -2.83
CA LYS A 26 -0.89 -5.94 -2.08
C LYS A 26 -2.00 -5.05 -2.62
N GLN A 27 -3.23 -5.52 -2.52
CA GLN A 27 -4.41 -4.69 -2.79
C GLN A 27 -4.39 -3.44 -1.91
N ARG A 28 -4.48 -2.28 -2.54
CA ARG A 28 -4.63 -1.00 -1.85
C ARG A 28 -6.10 -0.62 -1.85
N VAL A 29 -6.64 -0.36 -0.67
CA VAL A 29 -8.00 0.16 -0.50
C VAL A 29 -7.86 1.62 -0.12
N GLU A 30 -8.39 2.51 -0.96
CA GLU A 30 -8.45 3.94 -0.64
C GLU A 30 -9.48 4.17 0.47
N LYS A 31 -9.17 5.06 1.41
CA LYS A 31 -10.14 5.46 2.44
C LYS A 31 -11.18 6.37 1.81
N ASN A 32 -12.42 5.91 1.79
CA ASN A 32 -13.55 6.70 1.29
C ASN A 32 -13.69 8.02 2.06
N LYS A 33 -13.87 9.12 1.32
CA LYS A 33 -14.05 10.46 1.92
C LYS A 33 -15.37 10.61 2.67
N LYS A 34 -16.41 9.85 2.28
CA LYS A 34 -17.76 9.87 2.86
C LYS A 34 -18.36 8.45 2.90
N GLY A 35 -19.18 8.16 3.91
CA GLY A 35 -19.89 6.88 4.06
C GLY A 35 -19.27 5.94 5.10
N LYS A 36 -19.42 4.61 4.91
CA LYS A 36 -18.90 3.61 5.85
C LYS A 36 -17.38 3.69 5.93
N GLY A 37 -16.85 3.81 7.16
CA GLY A 37 -15.40 3.94 7.41
C GLY A 37 -14.82 5.33 7.11
N SER A 38 -15.65 6.34 6.83
CA SER A 38 -15.18 7.71 6.56
C SER A 38 -15.12 8.62 7.80
N TYR A 39 -15.59 8.14 8.96
CA TYR A 39 -15.57 8.91 10.22
C TYR A 39 -14.11 9.02 10.70
N THR A 40 -13.61 10.24 10.78
CA THR A 40 -12.26 10.53 11.28
C THR A 40 -12.41 11.36 12.55
N THR A 41 -11.99 10.82 13.68
CA THR A 41 -11.83 11.56 14.92
C THR A 41 -10.71 12.60 14.71
N LEU A 42 -11.06 13.87 14.56
CA LEU A 42 -10.18 15.04 14.78
C LEU A 42 -9.18 15.54 13.69
N LEU A 43 -8.94 14.86 12.55
CA LEU A 43 -7.78 15.17 11.68
C LEU A 43 -8.06 15.65 10.24
N ARG A 44 -9.01 16.56 10.00
CA ARG A 44 -9.13 17.21 8.67
C ARG A 44 -8.73 18.69 8.60
N TYR A 45 -8.71 19.42 9.73
CA TYR A 45 -8.34 20.84 9.74
C TYR A 45 -6.83 21.13 9.59
N VAL A 46 -5.96 20.10 9.63
CA VAL A 46 -4.50 20.29 9.52
C VAL A 46 -3.99 20.11 8.09
N ILE A 47 -4.74 19.43 7.21
CA ILE A 47 -4.23 19.00 5.89
C ILE A 47 -4.55 20.01 4.77
N GLU A 48 -5.52 20.92 4.95
CA GLU A 48 -5.77 21.97 3.96
C GLU A 48 -4.83 23.19 4.08
N ILE A 49 -3.95 23.24 5.10
CA ILE A 49 -3.04 24.38 5.34
C ILE A 49 -1.64 24.18 4.72
N ASN A 50 -1.26 23.00 4.23
CA ASN A 50 0.01 22.85 3.52
C ASN A 50 -0.18 22.04 2.23
N PHE A 51 -0.06 22.77 1.12
CA PHE A 51 0.37 22.27 -0.19
C PHE A 51 1.59 21.33 -0.08
#